data_AF-A0A7V8NV83-F1
#
_entry.id   AF-A0A7V8NV83-F1
#
_cell.length_a   1.000
_cell.length_b   1.000
_cell.length_c   1.000
_cell.angle_alpha   90.00
_cell.angle_beta   90.00
_cell.angle_gamma   90.00
#
_symmetry.space_group_name_H-M   'P 1'
#
loop_
_entity.id
_entity.type
_entity.pdbx_description
1 polymer ?
#
loop_
_entity_poly.entity_id
_entity_poly.type
_entity_poly.pdbx_seq_one_letter_code
_entity_poly.pdbx_strand_id
1 'polypeptide(L)' 'MPSLTGVLETSLYVDDLDRASRFYEETFGLRRIEGDDRFRAYSVGGRSVLLLFKRGASNRVAELPEGKLGP' A
#
# COMPACT_ATOMS: atom_id res chain seq x y z
N MET A 1 -15.39 -25.31 9.49
CA MET A 1 -14.29 -24.31 9.53
C MET A 1 -14.38 -23.47 8.26
N PRO A 2 -14.25 -22.14 8.32
CA PRO A 2 -14.24 -21.33 7.11
C PRO A 2 -12.98 -21.65 6.28
N SER A 3 -13.14 -21.77 4.97
CA SER A 3 -12.03 -22.02 4.05
C SER A 3 -11.34 -20.70 3.70
N LEU A 4 -10.00 -20.67 3.78
CA LEU A 4 -9.21 -19.56 3.23
C LEU A 4 -9.28 -19.59 1.71
N THR A 5 -9.75 -18.52 1.08
CA THR A 5 -10.02 -18.47 -0.36
C THR A 5 -8.95 -17.74 -1.16
N GLY A 6 -8.01 -17.04 -0.51
CA GLY A 6 -6.92 -16.34 -1.17
C GLY A 6 -6.25 -15.28 -0.30
N VAL A 7 -5.33 -14.55 -0.92
CA VAL A 7 -4.68 -13.37 -0.34
C VAL A 7 -5.41 -12.13 -0.81
N LEU A 8 -5.97 -11.36 0.14
CA LEU A 8 -6.67 -10.12 -0.17
C LEU A 8 -5.69 -9.01 -0.58
N GLU A 9 -4.60 -8.86 0.17
CA GLU A 9 -3.65 -7.76 0.00
C GLU A 9 -2.21 -8.23 0.12
N THR A 10 -1.30 -7.59 -0.62
CA THR A 10 0.15 -7.79 -0.52
C THR A 10 0.82 -6.45 -0.30
N SER A 11 1.65 -6.34 0.74
CA SER A 11 2.31 -5.09 1.15
C SER A 11 3.82 -5.15 0.94
N LEU A 12 4.37 -4.17 0.23
CA LEU A 12 5.81 -4.02 -0.03
C LEU A 12 6.32 -2.70 0.54
N TYR A 13 7.49 -2.73 1.19
CA TYR A 13 8.16 -1.52 1.65
C TYR A 13 9.24 -1.10 0.65
N VAL A 14 9.16 0.15 0.19
CA VAL A 14 10.04 0.74 -0.82
C VAL A 14 10.73 1.98 -0.29
N ASP A 15 11.97 2.22 -0.68
CA ASP A 15 12.71 3.39 -0.21
C ASP A 15 12.26 4.68 -0.93
N ASP A 16 11.97 4.55 -2.23
CA ASP A 16 11.41 5.61 -3.06
C ASP A 16 10.06 5.18 -3.62
N LEU A 17 9.01 5.82 -3.09
CA LEU A 17 7.64 5.49 -3.39
C LEU A 17 7.19 6.02 -4.76
N ASP A 18 7.72 7.14 -5.23
CA ASP A 18 7.41 7.69 -6.56
C ASP A 18 8.04 6.84 -7.66
N ARG A 19 9.30 6.45 -7.48
CA ARG A 19 9.97 5.56 -8.41
C ARG A 19 9.27 4.20 -8.49
N ALA A 20 8.86 3.63 -7.36
CA ALA A 20 8.12 2.37 -7.34
C ALA A 20 6.73 2.51 -7.99
N SER A 21 6.00 3.58 -7.68
CA SER A 21 4.69 3.90 -8.27
C SER A 21 4.75 3.89 -9.79
N ARG A 22 5.72 4.60 -10.39
CA ARG A 22 5.92 4.64 -11.84
C ARG A 22 6.21 3.28 -12.43
N PHE A 23 7.05 2.46 -11.79
CA PHE A 23 7.34 1.12 -12.28
C PHE A 23 6.06 0.27 -12.37
N TYR A 24 5.23 0.25 -11.33
CA TYR A 24 4.00 -0.53 -11.32
C TYR A 24 2.91 0.01 -12.25
N GLU A 25 2.81 1.33 -12.41
CA GLU A 25 1.85 1.96 -13.31
C GLU A 25 2.26 1.85 -14.77
N GLU A 26 3.52 2.14 -15.10
CA GLU A 26 3.99 2.22 -16.49
C GLU A 26 4.35 0.84 -17.05
N THR A 27 4.96 -0.04 -16.24
CA THR A 27 5.39 -1.37 -16.73
C THR A 27 4.26 -2.38 -16.69
N PHE A 28 3.42 -2.35 -15.66
CA PHE A 28 2.35 -3.32 -15.47
C PHE A 28 0.94 -2.75 -15.72
N GLY A 29 0.81 -1.45 -16.00
CA GLY A 29 -0.49 -0.85 -16.26
C GLY A 29 -1.42 -0.83 -15.04
N LEU A 30 -0.88 -0.94 -13.83
CA LEU A 30 -1.72 -0.99 -12.63
C LEU A 30 -2.39 0.36 -12.39
N ARG A 31 -3.68 0.33 -12.03
CA ARG A 31 -4.44 1.53 -11.68
C ARG A 31 -4.38 1.75 -10.17
N ARG A 32 -3.92 2.95 -9.79
CA ARG A 32 -3.98 3.42 -8.40
C ARG A 32 -5.44 3.56 -7.96
N ILE A 33 -5.77 2.99 -6.81
CA ILE A 33 -7.09 3.10 -6.18
C ILE A 33 -7.10 4.10 -5.03
N GLU A 34 -5.99 4.24 -4.30
CA GLU A 34 -5.85 5.11 -3.13
C GLU A 34 -4.35 5.44 -2.92
N GLY A 35 -4.05 6.48 -2.16
CA GLY A 35 -2.71 6.69 -1.61
C GLY A 35 -2.42 8.13 -1.22
N ASP A 36 -1.30 8.34 -0.54
CA ASP A 36 -0.71 9.63 -0.17
C ASP A 36 0.84 9.53 -0.24
N ASP A 37 1.58 10.48 0.33
CA ASP A 37 3.04 10.45 0.36
C ASP A 37 3.67 9.27 1.13
N ARG A 38 2.88 8.54 1.91
CA ARG A 38 3.30 7.40 2.73
C ARG A 38 3.01 6.07 2.07
N PHE A 39 1.98 5.98 1.23
CA PHE A 39 1.65 4.74 0.53
C PHE A 39 0.94 4.93 -0.82
N ARG A 40 0.97 3.90 -1.68
CA ARG A 40 0.10 3.76 -2.86
C ARG A 40 -0.59 2.40 -2.82
N ALA A 41 -1.87 2.36 -3.20
CA ALA A 41 -2.64 1.13 -3.35
C ALA A 41 -3.05 0.92 -4.81
N TYR A 42 -2.95 -0.32 -5.30
CA TYR A 42 -3.27 -0.69 -6.66
C TYR A 42 -4.22 -1.88 -6.69
N SER A 43 -5.25 -1.83 -7.53
CA SER A 43 -6.07 -3.01 -7.82
C SER A 43 -5.32 -3.96 -8.74
N VAL A 44 -5.23 -5.23 -8.36
CA VAL A 44 -4.60 -6.29 -9.14
C VAL A 44 -5.69 -7.27 -9.58
N GLY A 45 -6.02 -7.23 -10.87
CA GLY A 45 -6.99 -8.15 -11.49
C GLY A 45 -8.38 -8.15 -10.85
N GLY A 46 -8.77 -7.10 -10.14
CA GLY A 46 -10.06 -6.97 -9.45
C GLY A 46 -10.26 -7.97 -8.29
N ARG A 47 -9.19 -8.63 -7.81
CA ARG A 47 -9.27 -9.70 -6.81
C ARG A 47 -8.37 -9.48 -5.60
N SER A 48 -7.28 -8.74 -5.77
CA SER A 48 -6.36 -8.41 -4.69
C SER A 48 -5.86 -6.98 -4.83
N VAL A 49 -5.22 -6.50 -3.75
CA VAL A 49 -4.63 -5.16 -3.69
C VAL A 49 -3.12 -5.28 -3.49
N LEU A 50 -2.35 -4.52 -4.28
CA LEU A 50 -0.93 -4.30 -4.02
C LEU A 50 -0.77 -2.96 -3.28
N LEU A 51 -0.18 -3.01 -2.09
CA LEU A 51 0.13 -1.86 -1.25
C LEU A 51 1.64 -1.59 -1.27
N LEU A 52 2.04 -0.39 -1.68
CA LEU A 52 3.41 0.08 -1.57
C LEU A 52 3.50 1.07 -0.42
N PHE A 53 4.33 0.80 0.57
CA PHE A 53 4.60 1.69 1.68
C PHE A 53 6.00 2.28 1.56
N LYS A 54 6.12 3.59 1.75
CA LYS A 54 7.44 4.21 1.88
C LYS A 54 8.08 3.71 3.19
N ARG A 55 9.27 3.11 3.10
CA ARG A 55 10.01 2.59 4.25
C ARG A 55 10.21 3.71 5.27
N GLY A 56 9.94 3.42 6.54
CA GLY A 56 10.06 4.36 7.64
C GLY A 56 8.96 5.43 7.70
N ALA A 57 8.00 5.46 6.75
CA ALA A 57 6.88 6.40 6.83
C ALA A 57 5.92 6.09 7.99
N SER A 58 5.85 4.82 8.41
CA SER A 58 5.10 4.38 9.61
C SER A 58 5.77 4.74 10.94
N ASN A 59 7.00 5.28 10.93
CA ASN A 59 7.65 5.79 12.14
C ASN A 59 7.14 7.17 12.56
N ARG A 60 6.15 7.71 11.83
CA ARG A 60 5.49 8.96 12.19
C ARG A 60 4.20 8.59 12.91
N VAL A 61 4.08 9.09 14.13
CA VAL A 61 2.85 9.01 14.90
C VAL A 61 1.72 9.65 14.10
N ALA A 62 0.69 8.86 13.78
CA ALA A 62 -0.55 9.37 13.26
C ALA A 62 -1.36 9.99 14.41
N GLU A 63 -1.76 11.24 14.25
CA GLU A 63 -2.75 11.88 15.12
C GLU A 63 -4.14 11.39 14.68
N LEU A 64 -4.82 10.68 15.57
CA LEU A 64 -6.22 10.25 15.43
C LEU A 64 -7.09 11.08 16.39
N PRO A 65 -8.39 11.26 16.10
CA PRO A 65 -9.31 11.94 17.01
C PRO A 65 -9.30 11.35 18.44
N GLU A 66 -9.10 10.04 18.53
CA GLU A 66 -9.08 9.25 19.76
C GLU A 66 -7.68 8.99 20.34
N GLY A 67 -6.60 9.48 19.71
CA GLY A 67 -5.24 9.30 20.24
C GLY A 67 -4.13 9.27 19.20
N LYS A 68 -2.98 8.71 19.57
CA LYS A 68 -1.77 8.67 18.73
C LYS A 68 -1.46 7.23 18.35
N LEU A 69 -1.28 6.94 17.05
CA LEU A 69 -1.00 5.61 16.54
C LEU A 69 0.35 5.59 15.79
N GLY A 70 1.33 4.89 16.36
CA GLY A 70 2.71 4.82 15.89
C GLY A 70 3.54 3.94 16.82
N PRO A 71 4.84 3.73 16.54
CA PRO A 71 5.75 3.12 17.51
C PRO A 71 5.93 3.97 18.78
#